data_AF-A0A101GR51-F1
#
_entry.id   AF-A0A101GR51-F1
#
_cell.length_a   1.000
_cell.length_b   1.000
_cell.length_c   1.000
_cell.angle_alpha   90.00
_cell.angle_beta   90.00
_cell.angle_gamma   90.00
#
_symmetry.space_group_name_H-M   'P 1'
#
loop_
_entity.id
_entity.type
_entity.pdbx_description
1 polymer ?
#
loop_
_entity_poly.entity_id
_entity_poly.type
_entity_poly.pdbx_seq_one_letter_code
_entity_poly.pdbx_strand_id
1 'polypeptide(L)'
;PGELKAMYIMGENPMLSDPDLTHVKHAIENLDFLVVQDIFLTETAQMADVVLPATCYAEKDGTQTSTERRVQMWRKAQDPPGEAKVDWKIICEVAAAMGYAEQFPYQSAEEIFTEMASLTPSYHGMNYERLNKPEALHWPCPTTEHPGTPILHIGKCSHPDGMGVMHAIEWKPPAEVPDAEFPYIFTTGRCIWHWHTGSMTRRSETLDAEVPTGWIEINTEDAKALGIQDKEMVRATSRRGTVDVPAKVTDEIKKGVMFMPFHFAECAANTLTNNALDPIAKIPEFKAQYLDGAKDMRIAVPVKGCDTMGLYELAKRNQVNLDNVLMVGLNCGGSVSPVAARKMIAEKFGVNPDDVVKEEIDKGQFIIQTKDGQHKGISMDELEEEGFGRRANCRRCKMKVPRQADLACGNWGVIGESAGKATFVEVCSEKGANLLDGAVTAGVLKTGAANPKGIEIRGKVENAMLKLGDKWRAKDFAALGEGKDRLKKIMDATSRCIKCYQCIENCPICYCVECSTKKSYLVTPGQVPPPFMFHLIRFAHISDSCINCGQCEEHCAMDIPNALFMHALQTDLQDMFGHTPGVDMELPVLALVEEQTERKRLSDTGSDQIFNIFE
;
A
#
# COMPACT_ATOMS: atom_id res chain seq x y z
N PRO A 1 -12.16 28.68 -22.04
CA PRO A 1 -10.82 29.33 -22.11
C PRO A 1 -10.96 30.85 -22.08
N GLY A 2 -10.10 31.55 -21.32
CA GLY A 2 -10.11 33.02 -21.25
C GLY A 2 -11.14 33.66 -20.32
N GLU A 3 -11.72 32.90 -19.37
CA GLU A 3 -12.56 33.46 -18.28
C GLU A 3 -11.69 34.20 -17.25
N LEU A 4 -10.51 33.66 -16.94
CA LEU A 4 -9.49 34.34 -16.15
C LEU A 4 -8.71 35.30 -17.04
N LYS A 5 -8.70 36.58 -16.68
CA LYS A 5 -8.07 37.65 -17.48
C LYS A 5 -6.77 38.16 -16.92
N ALA A 6 -6.59 38.10 -15.60
CA ALA A 6 -5.38 38.56 -14.96
C ALA A 6 -4.93 37.57 -13.87
N MET A 7 -3.63 37.49 -13.66
CA MET A 7 -3.04 36.67 -12.61
C MET A 7 -1.91 37.43 -11.91
N TYR A 8 -1.84 37.31 -10.59
CA TYR A 8 -0.73 37.79 -9.77
C TYR A 8 -0.05 36.57 -9.15
N ILE A 9 1.14 36.23 -9.64
CA ILE A 9 1.93 35.11 -9.15
C ILE A 9 2.99 35.65 -8.19
N MET A 10 3.05 35.11 -6.97
CA MET A 10 4.02 35.52 -5.96
C MET A 10 4.87 34.33 -5.53
N GLY A 11 6.19 34.41 -5.75
CA GLY A 11 7.16 33.42 -5.25
C GLY A 11 7.04 32.03 -5.87
N GLU A 12 6.49 31.92 -7.08
CA GLU A 12 6.27 30.64 -7.77
C GLU A 12 6.73 30.70 -9.24
N ASN A 13 7.09 29.55 -9.79
CA ASN A 13 7.53 29.41 -11.18
C ASN A 13 6.76 28.28 -11.92
N PRO A 14 5.46 28.47 -12.21
CA PRO A 14 4.62 27.48 -12.91
C PRO A 14 5.19 26.99 -14.24
N MET A 15 5.92 27.83 -14.97
CA MET A 15 6.56 27.46 -16.24
C MET A 15 7.65 26.40 -16.11
N LEU A 16 8.00 25.98 -14.89
CA LEU A 16 8.86 24.84 -14.63
C LEU A 16 8.26 23.84 -13.63
N SER A 17 7.47 24.30 -12.65
CA SER A 17 6.92 23.43 -11.59
C SER A 17 5.65 22.68 -11.96
N ASP A 18 4.83 23.22 -12.85
CA ASP A 18 3.48 22.72 -13.08
C ASP A 18 3.46 21.64 -14.16
N PRO A 19 2.52 20.68 -14.11
CA PRO A 19 2.44 19.63 -15.11
C PRO A 19 1.95 20.17 -16.46
N ASP A 20 2.34 19.51 -17.54
CA ASP A 20 1.92 19.85 -18.90
C ASP A 20 2.25 21.32 -19.21
N LEU A 21 3.56 21.59 -19.30
CA LEU A 21 4.06 22.94 -19.55
C LEU A 21 3.53 23.55 -20.85
N THR A 22 3.13 22.72 -21.83
CA THR A 22 2.46 23.19 -23.04
C THR A 22 1.12 23.84 -22.70
N HIS A 23 0.32 23.20 -21.85
CA HIS A 23 -0.93 23.75 -21.36
C HIS A 23 -0.72 25.00 -20.49
N VAL A 24 0.24 24.97 -19.56
CA VAL A 24 0.55 26.10 -18.67
C VAL A 24 0.97 27.33 -19.48
N LYS A 25 1.87 27.14 -20.45
CA LYS A 25 2.30 28.19 -21.36
C LYS A 25 1.13 28.81 -22.11
N HIS A 26 0.29 27.96 -22.71
CA HIS A 26 -0.90 28.44 -23.41
C HIS A 26 -1.84 29.22 -22.48
N ALA A 27 -2.03 28.76 -21.24
CA ALA A 27 -2.87 29.45 -20.27
C ALA A 27 -2.32 30.84 -19.92
N ILE A 28 -1.01 30.96 -19.69
CA ILE A 28 -0.35 32.23 -19.39
C ILE A 28 -0.42 33.19 -20.59
N GLU A 29 -0.14 32.71 -21.81
CA GLU A 29 -0.20 33.52 -23.04
C GLU A 29 -1.61 34.05 -23.37
N ASN A 30 -2.67 33.45 -22.80
CA ASN A 30 -4.05 33.91 -22.97
C ASN A 30 -4.53 34.86 -21.87
N LEU A 31 -3.69 35.20 -20.88
CA LEU A 31 -4.01 36.24 -19.91
C LEU A 31 -3.92 37.61 -20.59
N ASP A 32 -4.84 38.51 -20.23
CA ASP A 32 -4.78 39.91 -20.64
C ASP A 32 -3.73 40.68 -19.81
N PHE A 33 -3.38 40.20 -18.60
CA PHE A 33 -2.40 40.82 -17.72
C PHE A 33 -1.78 39.84 -16.71
N LEU A 34 -0.45 39.74 -16.68
CA LEU A 34 0.31 38.91 -15.73
C LEU A 34 1.27 39.77 -14.89
N VAL A 35 1.13 39.67 -13.57
CA VAL A 35 2.10 40.20 -12.59
C VAL A 35 2.86 39.06 -11.95
N VAL A 36 4.19 39.16 -11.89
CA VAL A 36 5.04 38.21 -11.17
C VAL A 36 5.86 38.95 -10.11
N GLN A 37 5.68 38.57 -8.86
CA GLN A 37 6.48 39.03 -7.73
C GLN A 37 7.46 37.92 -7.34
N ASP A 38 8.75 38.14 -7.59
CA ASP A 38 9.79 37.14 -7.40
C ASP A 38 11.11 37.81 -7.02
N ILE A 39 12.04 37.04 -6.47
CA ILE A 39 13.41 37.45 -6.16
C ILE A 39 14.32 37.37 -7.39
N PHE A 40 13.95 36.59 -8.42
CA PHE A 40 14.70 36.47 -9.67
C PHE A 40 13.79 36.50 -10.89
N LEU A 41 14.36 36.83 -12.06
CA LEU A 41 13.66 36.73 -13.34
C LEU A 41 13.61 35.26 -13.81
N THR A 42 12.63 34.53 -13.29
CA THR A 42 12.32 33.12 -13.61
C THR A 42 11.67 32.95 -14.98
N GLU A 43 11.48 31.71 -15.45
CA GLU A 43 10.80 31.39 -16.70
C GLU A 43 9.39 31.96 -16.74
N THR A 44 8.63 31.86 -15.64
CA THR A 44 7.32 32.52 -15.51
C THR A 44 7.45 34.04 -15.53
N ALA A 45 8.42 34.62 -14.80
CA ALA A 45 8.60 36.06 -14.73
C ALA A 45 8.97 36.69 -16.08
N GLN A 46 9.67 35.96 -16.96
CA GLN A 46 9.98 36.40 -18.32
C GLN A 46 8.74 36.56 -19.21
N MET A 47 7.63 35.90 -18.86
CA MET A 47 6.35 36.00 -19.57
C MET A 47 5.44 37.09 -18.99
N ALA A 48 5.83 37.74 -17.89
CA ALA A 48 4.98 38.70 -17.19
C ALA A 48 4.97 40.08 -17.87
N ASP A 49 3.83 40.77 -17.79
CA ASP A 49 3.72 42.18 -18.17
C ASP A 49 4.41 43.09 -17.15
N VAL A 50 4.35 42.70 -15.86
CA VAL A 50 4.98 43.42 -14.75
C VAL A 50 5.71 42.44 -13.84
N VAL A 51 6.98 42.74 -13.57
CA VAL A 51 7.79 42.02 -12.57
C VAL A 51 8.04 42.94 -11.37
N LEU A 52 7.71 42.47 -10.18
CA LEU A 52 7.87 43.19 -8.92
C LEU A 52 8.99 42.55 -8.09
N PRO A 53 10.13 43.24 -7.86
CA PRO A 53 11.28 42.65 -7.18
C PRO A 53 11.01 42.49 -5.68
N ALA A 54 10.99 41.25 -5.21
CA ALA A 54 10.81 40.89 -3.81
C ALA A 54 12.13 40.60 -3.10
N THR A 55 12.07 40.39 -1.78
CA THR A 55 13.24 40.07 -0.95
C THR A 55 13.38 38.59 -0.63
N CYS A 56 14.63 38.13 -0.55
CA CYS A 56 14.93 36.77 -0.12
C CYS A 56 14.76 36.60 1.40
N TYR A 57 14.90 35.36 1.90
CA TYR A 57 14.68 35.07 3.33
C TYR A 57 15.64 35.83 4.26
N ALA A 58 16.88 36.10 3.82
CA ALA A 58 17.90 36.77 4.62
C ALA A 58 17.68 38.28 4.72
N GLU A 59 16.78 38.85 3.92
CA GLU A 59 16.55 40.28 3.79
C GLU A 59 15.30 40.76 4.53
N LYS A 60 14.58 39.85 5.19
CA LYS A 60 13.31 40.14 5.86
C LYS A 60 13.20 39.52 7.24
N ASP A 61 12.49 40.22 8.11
CA ASP A 61 11.99 39.67 9.36
C ASP A 61 10.64 38.98 9.13
N GLY A 62 10.36 37.96 9.93
CA GLY A 62 9.05 37.30 9.90
C GLY A 62 9.07 35.96 10.62
N THR A 63 8.12 35.11 10.24
CA THR A 63 8.00 33.76 10.77
C THR A 63 7.89 32.73 9.64
N GLN A 64 8.42 31.53 9.88
CA GLN A 64 8.22 30.36 9.03
C GLN A 64 7.66 29.21 9.86
N THR A 65 6.70 28.48 9.30
CA THR A 65 6.17 27.26 9.90
C THR A 65 6.80 26.03 9.25
N SER A 66 7.48 25.19 10.03
CA SER A 66 8.13 23.96 9.55
C SER A 66 7.13 22.79 9.38
N THR A 67 7.59 21.69 8.78
CA THR A 67 6.79 20.46 8.56
C THR A 67 6.24 19.85 9.85
N GLU A 68 6.92 20.04 10.99
CA GLU A 68 6.42 19.57 12.29
C GLU A 68 5.46 20.56 12.97
N ARG A 69 5.03 21.62 12.26
CA ARG A 69 4.16 22.72 12.72
C ARG A 69 4.83 23.71 13.68
N ARG A 70 6.17 23.72 13.75
CA ARG A 70 6.91 24.68 14.56
C ARG A 70 6.97 26.02 13.84
N VAL A 71 6.43 27.06 14.46
CA VAL A 71 6.52 28.45 14.00
C VAL A 71 7.81 29.03 14.56
N GLN A 72 8.74 29.40 13.69
CA GLN A 72 10.06 29.92 14.03
C GLN A 72 10.22 31.33 13.48
N MET A 73 10.99 32.17 14.18
CA MET A 73 11.30 33.50 13.69
C MET A 73 12.52 33.47 12.78
N TRP A 74 12.43 34.24 11.69
CA TRP A 74 13.58 34.63 10.90
C TRP A 74 13.88 36.10 11.14
N ARG A 75 15.16 36.43 11.13
CA ARG A 75 15.65 37.78 11.35
C ARG A 75 16.34 38.27 10.10
N LYS A 76 16.11 39.54 9.78
CA LYS A 76 16.85 40.21 8.72
C LYS A 76 18.35 40.15 9.03
N ALA A 77 19.12 39.64 8.08
CA ALA A 77 20.56 39.53 8.13
C ALA A 77 21.26 40.49 7.16
N GLN A 78 20.58 40.90 6.08
CA GLN A 78 21.13 41.75 5.02
C GLN A 78 20.09 42.75 4.51
N ASP A 79 20.52 43.87 3.94
CA ASP A 79 19.63 44.80 3.25
C ASP A 79 19.21 44.29 1.86
N PRO A 80 17.95 44.52 1.43
CA PRO A 80 17.47 44.20 0.09
C PRO A 80 18.33 44.80 -1.03
N PRO A 81 18.51 44.10 -2.17
CA PRO A 81 19.21 44.65 -3.32
C PRO A 81 18.35 45.68 -4.07
N GLY A 82 18.96 46.81 -4.44
CA GLY A 82 18.34 47.83 -5.29
C GLY A 82 17.04 48.38 -4.68
N GLU A 83 15.94 48.25 -5.42
CA GLU A 83 14.60 48.72 -5.02
C GLU A 83 13.70 47.58 -4.53
N ALA A 84 14.26 46.39 -4.29
CA ALA A 84 13.49 45.24 -3.81
C ALA A 84 12.83 45.56 -2.46
N LYS A 85 11.57 45.15 -2.33
CA LYS A 85 10.79 45.34 -1.11
C LYS A 85 10.34 44.00 -0.53
N VAL A 86 10.13 43.97 0.78
CA VAL A 86 9.51 42.81 1.43
C VAL A 86 8.12 42.55 0.86
N ASP A 87 7.77 41.28 0.70
CA ASP A 87 6.59 40.87 -0.07
C ASP A 87 5.29 41.56 0.38
N TRP A 88 5.06 41.62 1.70
CA TRP A 88 3.87 42.25 2.26
C TRP A 88 3.81 43.75 1.98
N LYS A 89 4.95 44.44 1.84
CA LYS A 89 4.98 45.87 1.55
C LYS A 89 4.59 46.15 0.10
N ILE A 90 5.03 45.30 -0.83
CA ILE A 90 4.59 45.35 -2.24
C ILE A 90 3.08 45.21 -2.30
N ILE A 91 2.51 44.22 -1.60
CA ILE A 91 1.06 44.00 -1.55
C ILE A 91 0.33 45.22 -0.97
N CYS A 92 0.85 45.82 0.13
CA CYS A 92 0.25 47.03 0.71
C CYS A 92 0.29 48.22 -0.26
N GLU A 93 1.38 48.41 -1.01
CA GLU A 93 1.50 49.49 -2.01
C GLU A 93 0.55 49.28 -3.19
N VAL A 94 0.41 48.05 -3.68
CA VAL A 94 -0.58 47.68 -4.71
C VAL A 94 -2.00 47.95 -4.21
N ALA A 95 -2.34 47.51 -2.98
CA ALA A 95 -3.64 47.76 -2.38
C ALA A 95 -3.91 49.27 -2.22
N ALA A 96 -2.91 50.05 -1.79
CA ALA A 96 -3.02 51.50 -1.67
C ALA A 96 -3.26 52.17 -3.03
N ALA A 97 -2.57 51.75 -4.09
CA ALA A 97 -2.77 52.24 -5.45
C ALA A 97 -4.19 51.90 -5.98
N MET A 98 -4.78 50.82 -5.50
CA MET A 98 -6.17 50.43 -5.79
C MET A 98 -7.21 51.14 -4.90
N GLY A 99 -6.79 52.02 -3.99
CA GLY A 99 -7.69 52.78 -3.10
C GLY A 99 -8.00 52.11 -1.76
N TYR A 100 -7.26 51.07 -1.38
CA TYR A 100 -7.46 50.29 -0.14
C TYR A 100 -6.38 50.53 0.91
N ALA A 101 -5.76 51.71 0.94
CA ALA A 101 -4.65 52.00 1.86
C ALA A 101 -5.06 51.86 3.34
N GLU A 102 -6.30 52.23 3.69
CA GLU A 102 -6.81 52.18 5.06
C GLU A 102 -6.96 50.73 5.59
N GLN A 103 -7.14 49.75 4.71
CA GLN A 103 -7.26 48.33 5.05
C GLN A 103 -5.90 47.64 5.22
N PHE A 104 -4.81 48.28 4.79
CA PHE A 104 -3.45 47.75 4.88
C PHE A 104 -2.49 48.72 5.58
N PRO A 105 -2.78 49.19 6.81
CA PRO A 105 -2.00 50.22 7.50
C PRO A 105 -0.69 49.70 8.12
N TYR A 106 -0.25 48.50 7.77
CA TYR A 106 0.85 47.78 8.43
C TYR A 106 2.23 48.44 8.24
N GLN A 107 2.98 48.52 9.32
CA GLN A 107 4.35 49.03 9.37
C GLN A 107 5.38 47.93 9.64
N SER A 108 4.96 46.75 10.09
CA SER A 108 5.85 45.63 10.38
C SER A 108 5.20 44.26 10.16
N ALA A 109 6.03 43.22 9.99
CA ALA A 109 5.58 41.83 9.96
C ALA A 109 4.99 41.36 11.30
N GLU A 110 5.35 42.01 12.42
CA GLU A 110 4.80 41.73 13.74
C GLU A 110 3.35 42.16 13.86
N GLU A 111 2.99 43.32 13.33
CA GLU A 111 1.60 43.80 13.28
C GLU A 111 0.73 42.83 12.46
N ILE A 112 1.21 42.41 11.29
CA ILE A 112 0.53 41.43 10.43
C ILE A 112 0.34 40.11 11.18
N PHE A 113 1.40 39.60 11.81
CA PHE A 113 1.31 38.35 12.57
C PHE A 113 0.37 38.47 13.76
N THR A 114 0.36 39.60 14.46
CA THR A 114 -0.52 39.86 15.60
C THR A 114 -1.99 39.86 15.18
N GLU A 115 -2.32 40.53 14.06
CA GLU A 115 -3.66 40.50 13.50
C GLU A 115 -4.05 39.07 13.07
N MET A 116 -3.20 38.40 12.31
CA MET A 116 -3.42 37.01 11.87
C MET A 116 -3.64 36.06 13.07
N ALA A 117 -2.81 36.15 14.10
CA ALA A 117 -2.92 35.33 15.31
C ALA A 117 -4.23 35.61 16.06
N SER A 118 -4.66 36.88 16.14
CA SER A 118 -5.93 37.24 16.77
C SER A 118 -7.15 36.60 16.09
N LEU A 119 -7.09 36.45 14.77
CA LEU A 119 -8.14 35.88 13.93
C LEU A 119 -8.06 34.35 13.77
N THR A 120 -6.94 33.74 14.18
CA THR A 120 -6.67 32.31 13.98
C THR A 120 -6.63 31.60 15.33
N PRO A 121 -7.71 30.92 15.77
CA PRO A 121 -7.78 30.32 17.10
C PRO A 121 -6.63 29.35 17.44
N SER A 122 -6.08 28.65 16.44
CA SER A 122 -4.94 27.75 16.62
C SER A 122 -3.60 28.46 16.76
N TYR A 123 -3.52 29.76 16.52
CA TYR A 123 -2.32 30.61 16.66
C TYR A 123 -2.50 31.68 17.74
N HIS A 124 -3.69 31.84 18.31
CA HIS A 124 -4.07 32.96 19.19
C HIS A 124 -3.14 33.19 20.39
N GLY A 125 -2.52 32.13 20.91
CA GLY A 125 -1.55 32.22 21.98
C GLY A 125 -0.15 32.67 21.56
N MET A 126 0.15 32.73 20.26
CA MET A 126 1.47 33.03 19.74
C MET A 126 1.66 34.52 19.56
N ASN A 127 2.80 35.02 20.00
CA ASN A 127 3.26 36.39 19.75
C ASN A 127 4.78 36.38 19.57
N TYR A 128 5.35 37.49 19.10
CA TYR A 128 6.78 37.59 18.79
C TYR A 128 7.65 37.35 20.03
N GLU A 129 7.26 37.82 21.21
CA GLU A 129 7.99 37.58 22.46
C GLU A 129 8.16 36.08 22.73
N ARG A 130 7.10 35.29 22.55
CA ARG A 130 7.14 33.84 22.78
C ARG A 130 7.88 33.09 21.68
N LEU A 131 7.78 33.55 20.44
CA LEU A 131 8.47 32.95 19.29
C LEU A 131 9.97 33.29 19.26
N ASN A 132 10.38 34.38 19.91
CA ASN A 132 11.77 34.82 19.98
C ASN A 132 12.60 34.04 21.02
N LYS A 133 12.32 32.74 21.17
CA LYS A 133 13.03 31.82 22.06
C LYS A 133 13.51 30.61 21.25
N PRO A 134 14.65 29.98 21.62
CA PRO A 134 15.21 28.86 20.85
C PRO A 134 14.22 27.70 20.62
N GLU A 135 13.37 27.40 21.60
CA GLU A 135 12.36 26.35 21.50
C GLU A 135 11.23 26.65 20.51
N ALA A 136 10.93 27.94 20.27
CA ALA A 136 9.78 28.44 19.52
C ALA A 136 8.46 27.74 19.92
N LEU A 137 7.43 27.75 19.08
CA LEU A 137 6.13 27.14 19.40
C LEU A 137 5.58 26.25 18.27
N HIS A 138 4.89 25.18 18.64
CA HIS A 138 4.12 24.36 17.71
C HIS A 138 2.65 24.79 17.73
N TRP A 139 2.05 24.97 16.55
CA TRP A 139 0.61 25.12 16.47
C TRP A 139 -0.07 23.73 16.50
N PRO A 140 -1.26 23.60 17.11
CA PRO A 140 -2.06 24.64 17.76
C PRO A 140 -1.48 25.20 19.07
N CYS A 141 -1.69 26.49 19.32
CA CYS A 141 -1.39 27.21 20.56
C CYS A 141 -2.52 28.24 20.80
N PRO A 142 -3.62 27.83 21.47
CA PRO A 142 -4.84 28.64 21.55
C PRO A 142 -4.79 29.79 22.58
N THR A 143 -3.91 29.74 23.58
CA THR A 143 -3.77 30.80 24.59
C THR A 143 -2.32 31.11 24.89
N THR A 144 -2.07 32.30 25.46
CA THR A 144 -0.74 32.80 25.82
C THR A 144 -0.03 31.95 26.88
N GLU A 145 -0.78 31.16 27.65
CA GLU A 145 -0.29 30.23 28.67
C GLU A 145 -0.05 28.82 28.10
N HIS A 146 -0.62 28.50 26.93
CA HIS A 146 -0.51 27.17 26.33
C HIS A 146 0.90 26.92 25.78
N PRO A 147 1.61 25.84 26.14
CA PRO A 147 3.02 25.61 25.76
C PRO A 147 3.25 25.25 24.27
N GLY A 148 2.25 25.41 23.41
CA GLY A 148 2.17 24.81 22.07
C GLY A 148 1.87 23.31 22.08
N THR A 149 1.65 22.72 20.91
CA THR A 149 1.28 21.30 20.75
C THR A 149 2.29 20.53 19.87
N PRO A 150 3.36 19.97 20.46
CA PRO A 150 4.38 19.23 19.70
C PRO A 150 3.83 17.96 19.04
N ILE A 151 2.95 17.23 19.72
CA ILE A 151 2.37 15.97 19.26
C ILE A 151 0.86 16.09 19.23
N LEU A 152 0.25 15.82 18.06
CA LEU A 152 -1.19 15.79 17.90
C LEU A 152 -1.78 14.44 18.33
N HIS A 153 -3.08 14.45 18.60
CA HIS A 153 -3.91 13.25 18.80
C HIS A 153 -3.51 12.35 19.98
N ILE A 154 -2.88 12.90 21.02
CA ILE A 154 -2.68 12.18 22.28
C ILE A 154 -4.08 11.91 22.89
N GLY A 155 -4.48 10.64 22.93
CA GLY A 155 -5.73 10.17 23.54
C GLY A 155 -6.98 10.29 22.66
N LYS A 156 -7.13 11.35 21.84
CA LYS A 156 -8.30 11.57 20.97
C LYS A 156 -7.91 12.13 19.60
N CYS A 157 -8.62 11.71 18.55
CA CYS A 157 -8.51 12.30 17.22
C CYS A 157 -9.25 13.64 17.14
N SER A 158 -8.98 14.45 16.10
CA SER A 158 -9.58 15.78 15.93
C SER A 158 -11.01 15.79 15.39
N HIS A 159 -11.61 14.62 15.16
CA HIS A 159 -13.01 14.51 14.74
C HIS A 159 -13.97 14.86 15.90
N PRO A 160 -15.22 15.30 15.63
CA PRO A 160 -16.15 15.75 16.66
C PRO A 160 -16.42 14.74 17.79
N ASP A 161 -16.36 13.44 17.50
CA ASP A 161 -16.54 12.34 18.45
C ASP A 161 -15.22 11.90 19.12
N GLY A 162 -14.08 12.47 18.72
CA GLY A 162 -12.75 12.11 19.21
C GLY A 162 -12.18 10.82 18.63
N MET A 163 -12.88 10.18 17.67
CA MET A 163 -12.50 8.88 17.11
C MET A 163 -11.78 9.03 15.77
N GLY A 164 -10.90 8.10 15.44
CA GLY A 164 -10.30 8.04 14.11
C GLY A 164 -11.31 7.50 13.10
N VAL A 165 -11.33 8.06 11.88
CA VAL A 165 -12.19 7.57 10.81
C VAL A 165 -11.42 6.57 9.95
N MET A 166 -11.97 5.37 9.80
CA MET A 166 -11.42 4.33 8.94
C MET A 166 -12.15 4.35 7.58
N HIS A 167 -11.40 4.44 6.50
CA HIS A 167 -11.92 4.41 5.13
C HIS A 167 -11.33 3.25 4.36
N ALA A 168 -12.16 2.45 3.71
CA ALA A 168 -11.71 1.49 2.71
C ALA A 168 -11.47 2.22 1.39
N ILE A 169 -10.29 2.02 0.80
CA ILE A 169 -9.91 2.61 -0.49
C ILE A 169 -9.74 1.49 -1.49
N GLU A 170 -10.42 1.60 -2.62
CA GLU A 170 -10.24 0.70 -3.75
C GLU A 170 -9.01 1.11 -4.54
N TRP A 171 -8.15 0.15 -4.89
CA TRP A 171 -7.02 0.42 -5.77
C TRP A 171 -7.51 0.78 -7.17
N LYS A 172 -6.91 1.81 -7.75
CA LYS A 172 -7.12 2.20 -9.14
C LYS A 172 -5.76 2.36 -9.81
N PRO A 173 -5.63 2.00 -11.10
CA PRO A 173 -4.43 2.31 -11.85
C PRO A 173 -4.24 3.83 -11.98
N PRO A 174 -3.00 4.30 -12.27
CA PRO A 174 -2.75 5.68 -12.65
C PRO A 174 -3.65 6.10 -13.82
N ALA A 175 -3.91 7.41 -13.95
CA ALA A 175 -4.73 7.94 -15.03
C ALA A 175 -4.14 7.61 -16.42
N GLU A 176 -2.81 7.47 -16.49
CA GLU A 176 -2.10 7.04 -17.68
C GLU A 176 -1.23 5.82 -17.41
N VAL A 177 -1.39 4.78 -18.25
CA VAL A 177 -0.59 3.55 -18.21
C VAL A 177 0.16 3.38 -19.54
N PRO A 178 1.32 2.67 -19.55
CA PRO A 178 2.05 2.39 -20.78
C PRO A 178 1.20 1.65 -21.83
N ASP A 179 1.52 1.89 -23.10
CA ASP A 179 0.94 1.18 -24.24
C ASP A 179 2.00 0.87 -25.31
N ALA A 180 1.58 0.41 -26.49
CA ALA A 180 2.49 0.03 -27.57
C ALA A 180 3.28 1.22 -28.16
N GLU A 181 2.75 2.45 -28.07
CA GLU A 181 3.40 3.66 -28.58
C GLU A 181 4.28 4.32 -27.49
N PHE A 182 3.83 4.27 -26.23
CA PHE A 182 4.54 4.79 -25.06
C PHE A 182 4.76 3.67 -24.03
N PRO A 183 5.77 2.81 -24.21
CA PRO A 183 5.94 1.57 -23.43
C PRO A 183 6.61 1.75 -22.07
N TYR A 184 7.08 2.96 -21.74
CA TYR A 184 7.80 3.24 -20.49
C TYR A 184 6.95 4.03 -19.51
N ILE A 185 7.10 3.71 -18.23
CA ILE A 185 6.55 4.50 -17.13
C ILE A 185 7.50 5.66 -16.86
N PHE A 186 6.97 6.87 -16.87
CA PHE A 186 7.74 8.06 -16.55
C PHE A 186 7.41 8.56 -15.15
N THR A 187 8.45 8.83 -14.36
CA THR A 187 8.32 9.43 -13.04
C THR A 187 9.30 10.58 -12.88
N THR A 188 8.93 11.60 -12.10
CA THR A 188 9.82 12.73 -11.81
C THR A 188 10.30 12.70 -10.37
N GLY A 189 11.34 13.45 -10.03
CA GLY A 189 11.69 13.64 -8.63
C GLY A 189 12.72 14.73 -8.41
N ARG A 190 13.48 14.59 -7.32
CA ARG A 190 14.44 15.59 -6.90
C ARG A 190 15.84 15.00 -6.83
N CYS A 191 16.83 15.85 -7.01
CA CYS A 191 18.21 15.61 -6.63
C CYS A 191 18.54 16.40 -5.36
N ILE A 192 19.62 16.02 -4.68
CA ILE A 192 20.01 16.63 -3.41
C ILE A 192 20.57 18.05 -3.57
N TRP A 193 21.16 18.36 -4.73
CA TRP A 193 21.92 19.58 -4.98
C TRP A 193 21.04 20.79 -5.30
N HIS A 194 19.88 20.55 -5.91
CA HIS A 194 18.99 21.60 -6.39
C HIS A 194 17.63 21.56 -5.71
N TRP A 195 17.14 22.74 -5.37
CA TRP A 195 15.85 22.92 -4.72
C TRP A 195 14.79 23.34 -5.75
N HIS A 196 13.73 22.53 -5.88
CA HIS A 196 12.56 22.80 -6.71
C HIS A 196 12.93 23.29 -8.12
N THR A 197 12.50 24.47 -8.55
CA THR A 197 12.74 24.98 -9.91
C THR A 197 14.16 25.51 -10.12
N GLY A 198 15.08 25.28 -9.18
CA GLY A 198 16.48 25.67 -9.31
C GLY A 198 16.74 27.18 -9.23
N SER A 199 15.69 28.01 -9.09
CA SER A 199 15.77 29.48 -9.20
C SER A 199 16.79 30.13 -8.26
N MET A 200 16.99 29.54 -7.07
CA MET A 200 18.01 29.96 -6.10
C MET A 200 19.29 29.12 -6.20
N THR A 201 19.15 27.79 -6.21
CA THR A 201 20.27 26.84 -6.01
C THR A 201 21.20 26.78 -7.21
N ARG A 202 20.69 26.90 -8.43
CA ARG A 202 21.50 26.95 -9.66
C ARG A 202 22.27 28.26 -9.85
N ARG A 203 22.01 29.25 -9.01
CA ARG A 203 22.79 30.51 -8.98
C ARG A 203 23.99 30.42 -8.03
N SER A 204 24.06 29.37 -7.22
CA SER A 204 25.25 29.07 -6.43
C SER A 204 26.26 28.34 -7.31
N GLU A 205 27.41 28.95 -7.56
CA GLU A 205 28.48 28.36 -8.40
C GLU A 205 28.85 26.94 -7.96
N THR A 206 28.89 26.70 -6.65
CA THR A 206 29.23 25.38 -6.10
C THR A 206 28.16 24.33 -6.33
N LEU A 207 26.87 24.68 -6.22
CA LEU A 207 25.78 23.71 -6.38
C LEU A 207 25.53 23.41 -7.85
N ASP A 208 25.60 24.43 -8.71
CA ASP A 208 25.45 24.27 -10.15
C ASP A 208 26.63 23.50 -10.76
N ALA A 209 27.85 23.66 -10.24
CA ALA A 209 29.01 22.87 -10.67
C ALA A 209 28.86 21.37 -10.35
N GLU A 210 28.21 20.99 -9.24
CA GLU A 210 27.98 19.58 -8.89
C GLU A 210 27.01 18.91 -9.86
N VAL A 211 25.94 19.62 -10.26
CA VAL A 211 24.94 19.11 -11.21
C VAL A 211 24.49 20.26 -12.14
N PRO A 212 25.17 20.45 -13.28
CA PRO A 212 24.90 21.61 -14.14
C PRO A 212 23.65 21.48 -15.02
N THR A 213 23.18 20.25 -15.24
CA THR A 213 22.02 19.93 -16.09
C THR A 213 21.28 18.70 -15.56
N GLY A 214 20.02 18.54 -15.97
CA GLY A 214 19.23 17.35 -15.68
C GLY A 214 19.64 16.14 -16.52
N TRP A 215 19.05 14.98 -16.22
CA TRP A 215 19.29 13.70 -16.89
C TRP A 215 18.01 12.85 -16.89
N ILE A 216 17.95 11.83 -17.75
CA ILE A 216 16.93 10.78 -17.71
C ILE A 216 17.58 9.46 -17.32
N GLU A 217 17.14 8.84 -16.23
CA GLU A 217 17.61 7.52 -15.83
C GLU A 217 16.95 6.45 -16.68
N ILE A 218 17.76 5.56 -17.23
CA ILE A 218 17.32 4.46 -18.08
C ILE A 218 17.98 3.19 -17.54
N ASN A 219 17.18 2.13 -17.38
CA ASN A 219 17.70 0.83 -16.96
C ASN A 219 18.72 0.29 -17.98
N THR A 220 19.75 -0.41 -17.51
CA THR A 220 20.81 -1.00 -18.35
C THR A 220 20.28 -1.90 -19.47
N GLU A 221 19.22 -2.69 -19.24
CA GLU A 221 18.62 -3.55 -20.25
C GLU A 221 17.82 -2.76 -21.29
N ASP A 222 17.07 -1.75 -20.86
CA ASP A 222 16.29 -0.90 -21.76
C ASP A 222 17.20 -0.05 -22.63
N ALA A 223 18.25 0.53 -22.05
CA ALA A 223 19.27 1.26 -22.79
C ALA A 223 19.92 0.40 -23.87
N LYS A 224 20.26 -0.87 -23.54
CA LYS A 224 20.80 -1.82 -24.52
C LYS A 224 19.81 -2.15 -25.63
N ALA A 225 18.52 -2.33 -25.31
CA ALA A 225 17.48 -2.61 -26.29
C ALA A 225 17.23 -1.41 -27.23
N LEU A 226 17.33 -0.19 -26.69
CA LEU A 226 17.18 1.06 -27.44
C LEU A 226 18.46 1.50 -28.16
N GLY A 227 19.61 0.87 -27.89
CA GLY A 227 20.91 1.25 -28.45
C GLY A 227 21.49 2.54 -27.86
N ILE A 228 21.06 2.93 -26.66
CA ILE A 228 21.46 4.18 -25.98
C ILE A 228 22.69 3.93 -25.11
N GLN A 229 23.66 4.85 -25.19
CA GLN A 229 24.84 4.86 -24.32
C GLN A 229 24.67 5.82 -23.13
N ASP A 230 25.44 5.58 -22.07
CA ASP A 230 25.49 6.51 -20.94
C ASP A 230 25.97 7.90 -21.40
N LYS A 231 25.32 8.96 -20.90
CA LYS A 231 25.54 10.39 -21.23
C LYS A 231 25.20 10.79 -22.67
N GLU A 232 24.65 9.90 -23.47
CA GLU A 232 24.16 10.24 -24.81
C GLU A 232 22.99 11.23 -24.74
N MET A 233 22.92 12.16 -25.70
CA MET A 233 21.72 12.97 -25.89
C MET A 233 20.57 12.14 -26.42
N VAL A 234 19.48 12.07 -25.66
CA VAL A 234 18.27 11.37 -26.07
C VAL A 234 17.08 12.32 -26.07
N ARG A 235 16.11 12.02 -26.94
CA ARG A 235 14.83 12.72 -26.99
C ARG A 235 13.76 11.91 -26.28
N ALA A 236 13.36 12.34 -25.10
CA ALA A 236 12.22 11.79 -24.39
C ALA A 236 10.92 12.36 -24.98
N THR A 237 9.97 11.50 -25.34
CA THR A 237 8.69 11.89 -25.96
C THR A 237 7.53 11.30 -25.17
N SER A 238 6.51 12.12 -24.91
CA SER A 238 5.22 11.69 -24.35
C SER A 238 4.07 12.20 -25.22
N ARG A 239 2.83 11.86 -24.84
CA ARG A 239 1.60 12.33 -25.51
C ARG A 239 1.45 13.86 -25.54
N ARG A 240 2.22 14.59 -24.71
CA ARG A 240 2.07 16.05 -24.50
C ARG A 240 3.24 16.86 -25.05
N GLY A 241 4.41 16.25 -25.21
CA GLY A 241 5.58 16.97 -25.67
C GLY A 241 6.85 16.14 -25.70
N THR A 242 7.95 16.81 -26.01
CA THR A 242 9.28 16.21 -26.17
C THR A 242 10.32 17.04 -25.45
N VAL A 243 11.34 16.38 -24.89
CA VAL A 243 12.48 17.02 -24.21
C VAL A 243 13.77 16.33 -24.64
N ASP A 244 14.79 17.10 -24.99
CA ASP A 244 16.15 16.59 -25.19
C ASP A 244 16.90 16.60 -23.84
N VAL A 245 17.47 15.47 -23.44
CA VAL A 245 18.00 15.24 -22.08
C VAL A 245 19.11 14.17 -22.10
N PRO A 246 20.17 14.27 -21.27
CA PRO A 246 21.23 13.25 -21.24
C PRO A 246 20.76 11.98 -20.57
N ALA A 247 21.04 10.84 -21.19
CA ALA A 247 20.82 9.54 -20.57
C ALA A 247 21.78 9.34 -19.39
N LYS A 248 21.27 8.79 -18.29
CA LYS A 248 22.03 8.22 -17.20
C LYS A 248 21.68 6.73 -17.14
N VAL A 249 22.53 5.89 -17.71
CA VAL A 249 22.29 4.45 -17.77
C VAL A 249 22.71 3.83 -16.44
N THR A 250 21.76 3.22 -15.74
CA THR A 250 21.97 2.71 -14.38
C THR A 250 21.13 1.47 -14.10
N ASP A 251 21.57 0.60 -13.20
CA ASP A 251 20.81 -0.55 -12.69
C ASP A 251 20.02 -0.22 -11.40
N GLU A 252 20.13 1.01 -10.89
CA GLU A 252 19.38 1.52 -9.75
C GLU A 252 17.88 1.74 -10.06
N ILE A 253 17.55 1.94 -11.34
CA ILE A 253 16.17 2.09 -11.80
C ILE A 253 15.62 0.78 -12.39
N LYS A 254 14.34 0.51 -12.13
CA LYS A 254 13.66 -0.68 -12.66
C LYS A 254 13.55 -0.61 -14.19
N LYS A 255 13.70 -1.77 -14.83
CA LYS A 255 13.34 -1.96 -16.24
C LYS A 255 11.89 -1.52 -16.48
N GLY A 256 11.64 -0.84 -17.60
CA GLY A 256 10.34 -0.27 -17.97
C GLY A 256 10.02 1.07 -17.29
N VAL A 257 10.91 1.59 -16.44
CA VAL A 257 10.71 2.86 -15.70
C VAL A 257 11.82 3.83 -16.06
N MET A 258 11.44 5.08 -16.31
CA MET A 258 12.35 6.21 -16.55
C MET A 258 12.12 7.29 -15.50
N PHE A 259 13.20 7.93 -15.07
CA PHE A 259 13.18 9.00 -14.07
C PHE A 259 13.85 10.28 -14.57
N MET A 260 13.25 11.45 -14.31
CA MET A 260 13.90 12.74 -14.50
C MET A 260 13.74 13.67 -13.28
N PRO A 261 14.79 14.36 -12.83
CA PRO A 261 14.63 15.50 -11.94
C PRO A 261 13.98 16.69 -12.66
N PHE A 262 13.15 17.46 -11.97
CA PHE A 262 12.43 18.60 -12.58
C PHE A 262 13.09 19.97 -12.32
N HIS A 263 14.36 20.00 -11.93
CA HIS A 263 15.05 21.24 -11.51
C HIS A 263 15.55 22.14 -12.65
N PHE A 264 15.47 21.68 -13.89
CA PHE A 264 16.26 22.22 -15.01
C PHE A 264 15.34 22.72 -16.12
N ALA A 265 15.41 24.02 -16.42
CA ALA A 265 14.60 24.65 -17.46
C ALA A 265 14.97 24.16 -18.86
N GLU A 266 16.25 23.91 -19.10
CA GLU A 266 16.79 23.42 -20.37
C GLU A 266 16.31 22.02 -20.75
N CYS A 267 15.90 21.20 -19.76
CA CYS A 267 15.36 19.87 -19.96
C CYS A 267 14.14 19.63 -19.04
N ALA A 268 13.15 20.51 -19.14
CA ALA A 268 12.01 20.58 -18.24
C ALA A 268 11.14 19.31 -18.26
N ALA A 269 11.31 18.46 -17.25
CA ALA A 269 10.63 17.17 -17.11
C ALA A 269 9.09 17.27 -17.18
N ASN A 270 8.52 18.37 -16.65
CA ASN A 270 7.08 18.57 -16.61
C ASN A 270 6.44 18.89 -17.98
N THR A 271 7.24 19.05 -19.03
CA THR A 271 6.77 19.00 -20.42
C THR A 271 6.17 17.62 -20.76
N LEU A 272 6.65 16.56 -20.10
CA LEU A 272 6.26 15.19 -20.39
C LEU A 272 5.08 14.70 -19.54
N THR A 273 4.81 15.31 -18.39
CA THR A 273 3.85 14.87 -17.36
C THR A 273 2.40 15.16 -17.75
N ASN A 274 1.46 14.31 -17.32
CA ASN A 274 0.03 14.54 -17.53
C ASN A 274 -0.54 15.59 -16.56
N ASN A 275 -1.71 16.12 -16.89
CA ASN A 275 -2.48 17.07 -16.06
C ASN A 275 -3.66 16.41 -15.33
N ALA A 276 -3.63 15.08 -15.13
CA ALA A 276 -4.65 14.41 -14.35
C ALA A 276 -4.55 14.84 -12.88
N LEU A 277 -5.69 15.16 -12.27
CA LEU A 277 -5.75 15.71 -10.92
C LEU A 277 -6.45 14.75 -9.97
N ASP A 278 -5.93 14.66 -8.75
CA ASP A 278 -6.64 14.03 -7.64
C ASP A 278 -8.04 14.65 -7.49
N PRO A 279 -9.12 13.86 -7.42
CA PRO A 279 -10.48 14.37 -7.43
C PRO A 279 -10.80 15.28 -6.24
N ILE A 280 -10.08 15.15 -5.12
CA ILE A 280 -10.34 15.87 -3.86
C ILE A 280 -9.41 17.08 -3.75
N ALA A 281 -8.11 16.86 -3.72
CA ALA A 281 -7.08 17.86 -3.44
C ALA A 281 -6.62 18.62 -4.69
N LYS A 282 -7.03 18.18 -5.89
CA LYS A 282 -6.59 18.75 -7.18
C LYS A 282 -5.08 18.74 -7.38
N ILE A 283 -4.39 17.80 -6.73
CA ILE A 283 -2.94 17.61 -6.87
C ILE A 283 -2.68 16.81 -8.15
N PRO A 284 -1.76 17.24 -9.02
CA PRO A 284 -1.46 16.54 -10.26
C PRO A 284 -0.69 15.23 -10.08
N GLU A 285 -0.89 14.30 -11.02
CA GLU A 285 -0.26 12.99 -11.05
C GLU A 285 1.20 13.05 -11.56
N PHE A 286 2.11 13.60 -10.75
CA PHE A 286 3.54 13.64 -11.07
C PHE A 286 4.26 12.28 -10.94
N LYS A 287 3.58 11.24 -10.45
CA LYS A 287 4.15 9.92 -10.16
C LYS A 287 3.17 8.87 -10.67
N ALA A 288 3.59 8.09 -11.65
CA ALA A 288 2.89 6.88 -12.04
C ALA A 288 3.78 5.68 -11.69
N GLN A 289 3.22 4.69 -11.01
CA GLN A 289 3.81 3.35 -10.97
C GLN A 289 2.72 2.39 -11.43
N TYR A 290 2.96 1.76 -12.58
CA TYR A 290 2.14 0.70 -13.11
C TYR A 290 2.99 -0.58 -13.13
N LEU A 291 2.45 -1.71 -12.69
CA LEU A 291 3.15 -2.99 -12.77
C LEU A 291 2.45 -3.95 -13.75
N ASP A 292 1.50 -3.48 -14.56
CA ASP A 292 0.66 -4.31 -15.45
C ASP A 292 0.16 -5.62 -14.81
N GLY A 293 -0.22 -5.57 -13.53
CA GLY A 293 -0.63 -6.75 -12.76
C GLY A 293 0.45 -7.86 -12.67
N ALA A 294 1.70 -7.55 -13.01
CA ALA A 294 2.83 -8.45 -13.15
C ALA A 294 2.60 -9.62 -14.14
N LYS A 295 1.73 -9.42 -15.14
CA LYS A 295 1.31 -10.47 -16.09
C LYS A 295 2.47 -11.08 -16.88
N ASP A 296 3.48 -10.28 -17.22
CA ASP A 296 4.64 -10.73 -18.01
C ASP A 296 5.87 -11.06 -17.15
N MET A 297 5.75 -10.98 -15.83
CA MET A 297 6.84 -11.31 -14.91
C MET A 297 6.81 -12.78 -14.54
N ARG A 298 7.98 -13.43 -14.53
CA ARG A 298 8.15 -14.70 -13.82
C ARG A 298 8.33 -14.43 -12.34
N ILE A 299 7.37 -14.87 -11.52
CA ILE A 299 7.37 -14.64 -10.08
C ILE A 299 7.61 -15.96 -9.36
N ALA A 300 8.62 -16.01 -8.49
CA ALA A 300 8.77 -17.11 -7.53
C ALA A 300 8.22 -16.69 -6.17
N VAL A 301 7.34 -17.51 -5.59
CA VAL A 301 6.70 -17.22 -4.30
C VAL A 301 6.76 -18.41 -3.35
N PRO A 302 7.23 -18.23 -2.11
CA PRO A 302 7.09 -19.24 -1.07
C PRO A 302 5.63 -19.28 -0.60
N VAL A 303 5.04 -20.47 -0.59
CA VAL A 303 3.61 -20.63 -0.28
C VAL A 303 3.41 -21.68 0.82
N LYS A 304 2.59 -21.36 1.82
CA LYS A 304 2.01 -22.39 2.71
C LYS A 304 0.82 -23.05 2.01
N GLY A 305 0.29 -24.10 2.64
CA GLY A 305 -0.89 -24.81 2.13
C GLY A 305 -2.07 -23.88 1.79
N CYS A 306 -2.39 -22.91 2.65
CA CYS A 306 -3.46 -21.95 2.38
C CYS A 306 -3.17 -20.99 1.22
N ASP A 307 -1.92 -20.57 1.04
CA ASP A 307 -1.55 -19.65 -0.03
C ASP A 307 -1.63 -20.38 -1.38
N THR A 308 -1.20 -21.64 -1.41
CA THR A 308 -1.29 -22.49 -2.61
C THR A 308 -2.75 -22.73 -2.99
N MET A 309 -3.60 -23.10 -2.02
CA MET A 309 -5.04 -23.24 -2.24
C MET A 309 -5.67 -21.93 -2.77
N GLY A 310 -5.26 -20.77 -2.24
CA GLY A 310 -5.74 -19.47 -2.71
C GLY A 310 -5.32 -19.16 -4.15
N LEU A 311 -4.06 -19.44 -4.52
CA LEU A 311 -3.58 -19.26 -5.89
C LEU A 311 -4.32 -20.17 -6.88
N TYR A 312 -4.62 -21.41 -6.51
CA TYR A 312 -5.44 -22.31 -7.33
C TYR A 312 -6.86 -21.79 -7.53
N GLU A 313 -7.50 -21.33 -6.45
CA GLU A 313 -8.83 -20.72 -6.52
C GLU A 313 -8.86 -19.44 -7.35
N LEU A 314 -7.78 -18.67 -7.39
CA LEU A 314 -7.65 -17.49 -8.26
C LEU A 314 -7.36 -17.88 -9.72
N ALA A 315 -6.51 -18.88 -9.91
CA ALA A 315 -6.08 -19.34 -11.23
C ALA A 315 -7.23 -19.93 -12.04
N LYS A 316 -8.09 -20.76 -11.43
CA LYS A 316 -9.27 -21.32 -12.10
C LYS A 316 -10.28 -20.26 -12.57
N ARG A 317 -10.18 -19.03 -12.06
CA ARG A 317 -10.99 -17.85 -12.46
C ARG A 317 -10.19 -16.82 -13.26
N ASN A 318 -9.07 -17.24 -13.85
CA ASN A 318 -8.21 -16.41 -14.68
C ASN A 318 -7.70 -15.14 -13.98
N GLN A 319 -7.62 -15.13 -12.64
CA GLN A 319 -7.09 -13.99 -11.87
C GLN A 319 -5.57 -14.07 -11.70
N VAL A 320 -5.01 -15.29 -11.78
CA VAL A 320 -3.57 -15.56 -11.69
C VAL A 320 -3.19 -16.51 -12.81
N ASN A 321 -2.13 -16.18 -13.56
CA ASN A 321 -1.52 -17.10 -14.52
C ASN A 321 -0.46 -17.96 -13.83
N LEU A 322 -0.77 -19.23 -13.54
CA LEU A 322 0.17 -20.15 -12.88
C LEU A 322 1.38 -20.51 -13.75
N ASP A 323 1.36 -20.29 -15.07
CA ASP A 323 2.52 -20.55 -15.93
C ASP A 323 3.66 -19.56 -15.65
N ASN A 324 3.31 -18.35 -15.23
CA ASN A 324 4.24 -17.28 -14.87
C ASN A 324 4.60 -17.28 -13.38
N VAL A 325 4.03 -18.20 -12.59
CA VAL A 325 4.29 -18.32 -11.16
C VAL A 325 5.02 -19.63 -10.85
N LEU A 326 6.14 -19.52 -10.13
CA LEU A 326 6.87 -20.64 -9.56
C LEU A 326 6.58 -20.72 -8.06
N MET A 327 5.87 -21.75 -7.64
CA MET A 327 5.47 -21.92 -6.24
C MET A 327 6.46 -22.80 -5.49
N VAL A 328 7.07 -22.27 -4.43
CA VAL A 328 7.91 -23.04 -3.50
C VAL A 328 7.09 -23.32 -2.23
N GLY A 329 6.46 -24.48 -2.22
CA GLY A 329 5.60 -24.95 -1.16
C GLY A 329 6.37 -25.23 0.14
N LEU A 330 5.81 -24.81 1.27
CA LEU A 330 6.35 -25.04 2.60
C LEU A 330 5.39 -25.94 3.40
N ASN A 331 5.93 -27.05 3.93
CA ASN A 331 5.15 -27.89 4.84
C ASN A 331 4.74 -27.12 6.10
N CYS A 332 3.48 -27.24 6.51
CA CYS A 332 2.90 -26.39 7.55
C CYS A 332 2.17 -27.22 8.61
N GLY A 333 2.64 -27.14 9.86
CA GLY A 333 1.97 -27.71 11.03
C GLY A 333 0.82 -26.85 11.57
N GLY A 334 0.70 -25.62 11.07
CA GLY A 334 -0.17 -24.55 11.56
C GLY A 334 0.62 -23.34 12.05
N SER A 335 -0.06 -22.23 12.29
CA SER A 335 0.56 -20.99 12.80
C SER A 335 -0.12 -20.54 14.09
N VAL A 336 0.62 -19.86 14.94
CA VAL A 336 0.16 -19.23 16.20
C VAL A 336 0.13 -17.72 15.95
N SER A 337 -0.92 -17.03 16.39
CA SER A 337 -0.97 -15.56 16.30
C SER A 337 0.09 -14.94 17.22
N PRO A 338 0.81 -13.87 16.83
CA PRO A 338 1.79 -13.21 17.69
C PRO A 338 1.22 -12.80 19.06
N VAL A 339 -0.05 -12.37 19.10
CA VAL A 339 -0.73 -11.99 20.35
C VAL A 339 -0.91 -13.22 21.25
N ALA A 340 -1.37 -14.34 20.67
CA ALA A 340 -1.54 -15.59 21.39
C ALA A 340 -0.18 -16.16 21.85
N ALA A 341 0.86 -16.07 21.03
CA ALA A 341 2.21 -16.50 21.36
C ALA A 341 2.77 -15.71 22.54
N ARG A 342 2.69 -14.38 22.52
CA ARG A 342 3.16 -13.54 23.63
C ARG A 342 2.41 -13.83 24.93
N LYS A 343 1.08 -13.96 24.87
CA LYS A 343 0.27 -14.32 26.03
C LYS A 343 0.66 -15.70 26.58
N MET A 344 0.82 -16.68 25.70
CA MET A 344 1.25 -18.04 26.05
C MET A 344 2.64 -18.07 26.69
N ILE A 345 3.61 -17.31 26.16
CA ILE A 345 4.97 -17.21 26.71
C ILE A 345 4.94 -16.62 28.12
N ALA A 346 4.19 -15.54 28.33
CA ALA A 346 4.04 -14.93 29.64
C ALA A 346 3.37 -15.87 30.65
N GLU A 347 2.23 -16.48 30.28
CA GLU A 347 1.38 -17.22 31.22
C GLU A 347 1.81 -18.67 31.43
N LYS A 348 2.34 -19.35 30.41
CA LYS A 348 2.67 -20.79 30.47
C LYS A 348 4.15 -21.04 30.67
N PHE A 349 5.01 -20.19 30.13
CA PHE A 349 6.46 -20.34 30.31
C PHE A 349 7.01 -19.49 31.46
N GLY A 350 6.23 -18.52 31.96
CA GLY A 350 6.66 -17.58 33.00
C GLY A 350 7.82 -16.71 32.55
N VAL A 351 7.90 -16.42 31.24
CA VAL A 351 9.00 -15.70 30.59
C VAL A 351 8.47 -14.40 30.03
N ASN A 352 9.24 -13.31 30.13
CA ASN A 352 8.93 -12.08 29.42
C ASN A 352 9.06 -12.34 27.90
N PRO A 353 8.00 -12.14 27.10
CA PRO A 353 8.05 -12.40 25.65
C PRO A 353 9.17 -11.65 24.92
N ASP A 354 9.60 -10.49 25.43
CA ASP A 354 10.68 -9.70 24.83
C ASP A 354 12.08 -10.28 25.07
N ASP A 355 12.19 -11.33 25.88
CA ASP A 355 13.43 -12.07 26.15
C ASP A 355 13.55 -13.37 25.35
N VAL A 356 12.55 -13.71 24.53
CA VAL A 356 12.60 -14.85 23.61
C VAL A 356 13.31 -14.46 22.31
N VAL A 357 14.34 -15.23 21.95
CA VAL A 357 15.16 -15.02 20.74
C VAL A 357 14.84 -16.02 19.62
N LYS A 358 14.18 -17.14 19.96
CA LYS A 358 13.73 -18.14 18.98
C LYS A 358 12.45 -18.82 19.47
N GLU A 359 11.53 -19.04 18.54
CA GLU A 359 10.27 -19.77 18.75
C GLU A 359 10.13 -20.82 17.65
N GLU A 360 9.84 -22.07 18.00
CA GLU A 360 9.54 -23.10 16.99
C GLU A 360 8.54 -24.14 17.50
N ILE A 361 7.78 -24.73 16.57
CA ILE A 361 6.99 -25.93 16.84
C ILE A 361 7.75 -27.12 16.26
N ASP A 362 8.37 -27.92 17.12
CA ASP A 362 9.04 -29.16 16.73
C ASP A 362 8.49 -30.35 17.51
N LYS A 363 8.29 -31.48 16.82
CA LYS A 363 7.78 -32.74 17.38
C LYS A 363 6.55 -32.61 18.30
N GLY A 364 5.67 -31.65 18.00
CA GLY A 364 4.45 -31.41 18.77
C GLY A 364 4.65 -30.61 20.07
N GLN A 365 5.81 -29.98 20.25
CA GLN A 365 6.06 -29.05 21.35
C GLN A 365 6.23 -27.63 20.84
N PHE A 366 5.70 -26.65 21.57
CA PHE A 366 6.05 -25.25 21.41
C PHE A 366 7.33 -25.00 22.20
N ILE A 367 8.43 -24.69 21.51
CA ILE A 367 9.75 -24.51 22.09
C ILE A 367 10.13 -23.04 21.99
N ILE A 368 10.56 -22.46 23.12
CA ILE A 368 11.17 -21.14 23.18
C ILE A 368 12.62 -21.22 23.60
N GLN A 369 13.43 -20.33 23.04
CA GLN A 369 14.79 -20.06 23.48
C GLN A 369 14.87 -18.62 23.97
N THR A 370 15.35 -18.42 25.20
CA THR A 370 15.54 -17.10 25.79
C THR A 370 16.97 -16.58 25.59
N LYS A 371 17.19 -15.27 25.78
CA LYS A 371 18.51 -14.61 25.64
C LYS A 371 19.61 -15.25 26.50
N ASP A 372 19.24 -15.81 27.66
CA ASP A 372 20.15 -16.52 28.57
C ASP A 372 20.43 -17.98 28.14
N GLY A 373 19.91 -18.40 26.98
CA GLY A 373 20.13 -19.72 26.40
C GLY A 373 19.27 -20.84 26.99
N GLN A 374 18.28 -20.53 27.84
CA GLN A 374 17.36 -21.57 28.31
C GLN A 374 16.42 -22.01 27.19
N HIS A 375 16.23 -23.32 27.08
CA HIS A 375 15.23 -23.94 26.22
C HIS A 375 14.09 -24.47 27.07
N LYS A 376 12.87 -24.00 26.81
CA LYS A 376 11.66 -24.52 27.46
C LYS A 376 10.70 -25.00 26.38
N GLY A 377 10.06 -26.15 26.61
CA GLY A 377 9.10 -26.76 25.69
C GLY A 377 7.84 -27.19 26.43
N ILE A 378 6.67 -26.89 25.88
CA ILE A 378 5.37 -27.37 26.37
C ILE A 378 4.65 -28.08 25.21
N SER A 379 3.88 -29.13 25.52
CA SER A 379 3.08 -29.85 24.52
C SER A 379 2.08 -28.92 23.84
N MET A 380 2.05 -28.92 22.51
CA MET A 380 1.06 -28.16 21.74
C MET A 380 -0.37 -28.62 22.02
N ASP A 381 -0.58 -29.92 22.26
CA ASP A 381 -1.92 -30.45 22.51
C ASP A 381 -2.45 -29.96 23.87
N GLU A 382 -1.60 -29.90 24.90
CA GLU A 382 -1.94 -29.35 26.22
C GLU A 382 -2.28 -27.86 26.11
N LEU A 383 -1.45 -27.10 25.39
CA LEU A 383 -1.69 -25.67 25.16
C LEU A 383 -3.02 -25.44 24.45
N GLU A 384 -3.34 -26.24 23.44
CA GLU A 384 -4.57 -26.11 22.64
C GLU A 384 -5.85 -26.46 23.38
N GLU A 385 -5.80 -27.41 24.31
CA GLU A 385 -6.92 -27.74 25.19
C GLU A 385 -7.21 -26.60 26.18
N GLU A 386 -6.18 -25.85 26.57
CA GLU A 386 -6.29 -24.66 27.42
C GLU A 386 -6.59 -23.37 26.65
N GLY A 387 -6.76 -23.45 25.33
CA GLY A 387 -7.09 -22.30 24.47
C GLY A 387 -5.89 -21.48 23.98
N PHE A 388 -4.67 -21.95 24.21
CA PHE A 388 -3.43 -21.38 23.67
C PHE A 388 -2.95 -22.16 22.44
N GLY A 389 -2.16 -21.56 21.56
CA GLY A 389 -1.56 -22.30 20.43
C GLY A 389 -2.13 -21.94 19.06
N ARG A 390 -2.27 -22.94 18.18
CA ARG A 390 -2.51 -22.69 16.75
C ARG A 390 -3.84 -21.99 16.51
N ARG A 391 -3.87 -21.10 15.50
CA ARG A 391 -5.09 -20.45 14.99
C ARG A 391 -6.16 -21.52 14.75
N ALA A 392 -7.42 -21.22 15.08
CA ALA A 392 -8.50 -22.20 15.05
C ALA A 392 -8.65 -22.87 13.68
N ASN A 393 -8.56 -22.09 12.59
CA ASN A 393 -8.59 -22.60 11.22
C ASN A 393 -7.39 -23.49 10.88
N CYS A 394 -6.19 -23.19 11.39
CA CYS A 394 -4.98 -23.98 11.15
C CYS A 394 -5.09 -25.38 11.76
N ARG A 395 -5.78 -25.52 12.90
CA ARG A 395 -6.05 -26.82 13.54
C ARG A 395 -6.94 -27.72 12.68
N ARG A 396 -7.88 -27.14 11.93
CA ARG A 396 -8.79 -27.84 11.00
C ARG A 396 -8.20 -28.08 9.60
N CYS A 397 -7.04 -27.52 9.30
CA CYS A 397 -6.45 -27.58 7.96
C CYS A 397 -6.02 -29.00 7.59
N LYS A 398 -6.29 -29.41 6.34
CA LYS A 398 -5.88 -30.69 5.76
C LYS A 398 -4.75 -30.59 4.72
N MET A 399 -4.42 -29.38 4.27
CA MET A 399 -3.29 -29.12 3.36
C MET A 399 -2.00 -28.90 4.15
N LYS A 400 -1.29 -30.00 4.46
CA LYS A 400 -0.06 -29.97 5.29
C LYS A 400 1.21 -29.87 4.45
N VAL A 401 1.31 -30.66 3.39
CA VAL A 401 2.38 -30.61 2.40
C VAL A 401 1.76 -30.12 1.08
N PRO A 402 2.04 -28.90 0.63
CA PRO A 402 1.44 -28.34 -0.58
C PRO A 402 2.07 -28.93 -1.85
N ARG A 403 1.75 -30.18 -2.18
CA ARG A 403 2.25 -30.88 -3.38
C ARG A 403 1.70 -30.34 -4.71
N GLN A 404 0.77 -29.39 -4.62
CA GLN A 404 0.28 -28.58 -5.75
C GLN A 404 1.21 -27.40 -6.09
N ALA A 405 2.18 -27.08 -5.21
CA ALA A 405 3.26 -26.18 -5.58
C ALA A 405 4.24 -26.89 -6.53
N ASP A 406 5.17 -26.16 -7.14
CA ASP A 406 6.17 -26.74 -8.05
C ASP A 406 7.24 -27.55 -7.28
N LEU A 407 7.54 -27.10 -6.06
CA LEU A 407 8.38 -27.80 -5.09
C LEU A 407 7.65 -27.86 -3.73
N ALA A 408 7.77 -28.95 -2.98
CA ALA A 408 7.32 -29.00 -1.59
C ALA A 408 8.50 -29.22 -0.64
N CYS A 409 8.90 -28.15 0.02
CA CYS A 409 10.06 -28.04 0.89
C CYS A 409 9.68 -28.17 2.37
N GLY A 410 10.58 -28.71 3.18
CA GLY A 410 10.36 -28.77 4.62
C GLY A 410 11.40 -29.54 5.42
N ASN A 411 11.36 -29.39 6.74
CA ASN A 411 12.27 -30.13 7.63
C ASN A 411 11.77 -31.53 8.01
N TRP A 412 10.50 -31.85 7.73
CA TRP A 412 9.96 -33.18 8.02
C TRP A 412 10.64 -34.24 7.16
N GLY A 413 11.25 -35.22 7.82
CA GLY A 413 12.00 -36.30 7.18
C GLY A 413 13.50 -36.05 7.04
N VAL A 414 14.00 -34.86 7.41
CA VAL A 414 15.45 -34.60 7.48
C VAL A 414 15.98 -35.16 8.80
N ILE A 415 16.81 -36.21 8.71
CA ILE A 415 17.31 -36.97 9.86
C ILE A 415 18.82 -37.18 9.79
N GLY A 416 19.42 -37.63 10.90
CA GLY A 416 20.84 -37.92 10.97
C GLY A 416 21.70 -36.66 10.92
N GLU A 417 22.88 -36.74 10.28
CA GLU A 417 23.84 -35.63 10.20
C GLU A 417 23.33 -34.40 9.42
N SER A 418 22.30 -34.59 8.59
CA SER A 418 21.65 -33.53 7.81
C SER A 418 20.57 -32.77 8.58
N ALA A 419 20.12 -33.26 9.75
CA ALA A 419 19.11 -32.60 10.56
C ALA A 419 19.56 -31.17 10.94
N GLY A 420 18.72 -30.17 10.64
CA GLY A 420 19.04 -28.75 10.84
C GLY A 420 20.05 -28.16 9.86
N LYS A 421 20.56 -28.93 8.90
CA LYS A 421 21.55 -28.51 7.89
C LYS A 421 21.08 -28.64 6.45
N ALA A 422 19.95 -29.32 6.23
CA ALA A 422 19.38 -29.56 4.91
C ALA A 422 17.85 -29.43 4.96
N THR A 423 17.25 -29.29 3.79
CA THR A 423 15.80 -29.24 3.59
C THR A 423 15.36 -30.45 2.77
N PHE A 424 14.28 -31.11 3.19
CA PHE A 424 13.64 -32.14 2.39
C PHE A 424 12.84 -31.46 1.27
N VAL A 425 13.11 -31.82 0.02
CA VAL A 425 12.44 -31.24 -1.16
C VAL A 425 11.76 -32.34 -1.94
N GLU A 426 10.45 -32.21 -2.17
CA GLU A 426 9.70 -32.98 -3.17
C GLU A 426 9.59 -32.15 -4.44
N VAL A 427 9.93 -32.74 -5.58
CA VAL A 427 9.75 -32.11 -6.90
C VAL A 427 8.37 -32.51 -7.41
N CYS A 428 7.50 -31.53 -7.59
CA CYS A 428 6.08 -31.74 -7.85
C CYS A 428 5.67 -31.34 -9.27
N SER A 429 6.52 -30.60 -9.99
CA SER A 429 6.31 -30.22 -11.39
C SER A 429 7.62 -30.17 -12.19
N GLU A 430 7.50 -30.12 -13.51
CA GLU A 430 8.63 -29.88 -14.42
C GLU A 430 9.27 -28.51 -14.18
N LYS A 431 8.48 -27.47 -13.89
CA LYS A 431 8.99 -26.14 -13.51
C LYS A 431 9.88 -26.23 -12.26
N GLY A 432 9.45 -26.98 -11.25
CA GLY A 432 10.22 -27.23 -10.02
C GLY A 432 11.52 -28.00 -10.29
N ALA A 433 11.46 -29.02 -11.15
CA ALA A 433 12.65 -29.79 -11.56
C ALA A 433 13.69 -28.88 -12.23
N ASN A 434 13.25 -28.09 -13.22
CA ASN A 434 14.11 -27.16 -13.96
C ASN A 434 14.75 -26.11 -13.04
N LEU A 435 14.03 -25.62 -12.03
CA LEU A 435 14.59 -24.71 -11.03
C LEU A 435 15.74 -25.36 -10.24
N LEU A 436 15.53 -26.57 -9.73
CA LEU A 436 16.54 -27.28 -8.94
C LEU A 436 17.75 -27.64 -9.79
N ASP A 437 17.55 -28.17 -11.00
CA ASP A 437 18.64 -28.54 -11.90
C ASP A 437 19.46 -27.33 -12.32
N GLY A 438 18.80 -26.20 -12.61
CA GLY A 438 19.45 -24.92 -12.88
C GLY A 438 20.29 -24.45 -11.69
N ALA A 439 19.76 -24.57 -10.47
CA ALA A 439 20.46 -24.19 -9.25
C ALA A 439 21.66 -25.11 -8.91
N VAL A 440 21.56 -26.41 -9.19
CA VAL A 440 22.69 -27.36 -9.09
C VAL A 440 23.76 -27.02 -10.11
N THR A 441 23.36 -26.77 -11.36
CA THR A 441 24.27 -26.45 -12.46
C THR A 441 25.01 -25.12 -12.21
N ALA A 442 24.31 -24.13 -11.65
CA ALA A 442 24.90 -22.85 -11.24
C ALA A 442 25.79 -22.95 -9.98
N GLY A 443 25.85 -24.11 -9.33
CA GLY A 443 26.67 -24.33 -8.13
C GLY A 443 26.15 -23.65 -6.86
N VAL A 444 24.91 -23.14 -6.87
CA VAL A 444 24.32 -22.43 -5.73
C VAL A 444 23.74 -23.37 -4.67
N LEU A 445 23.45 -24.63 -5.04
CA LEU A 445 23.01 -25.66 -4.10
C LEU A 445 23.58 -27.03 -4.47
N LYS A 446 23.56 -27.95 -3.49
CA LYS A 446 23.86 -29.37 -3.68
C LYS A 446 22.63 -30.18 -3.31
N THR A 447 22.32 -31.20 -4.11
CA THR A 447 21.25 -32.16 -3.82
C THR A 447 21.82 -33.53 -3.45
N GLY A 448 21.01 -34.33 -2.78
CA GLY A 448 21.33 -35.72 -2.44
C GLY A 448 20.05 -36.53 -2.31
N ALA A 449 20.15 -37.85 -2.47
CA ALA A 449 18.99 -38.72 -2.34
C ALA A 449 18.38 -38.62 -0.94
N ALA A 450 17.05 -38.54 -0.87
CA ALA A 450 16.33 -38.54 0.40
C ALA A 450 16.56 -39.86 1.15
N ASN A 451 16.81 -39.79 2.45
CA ASN A 451 16.96 -40.97 3.30
C ASN A 451 15.64 -41.77 3.31
N PRO A 452 15.61 -43.08 2.97
CA PRO A 452 14.37 -43.87 2.95
C PRO A 452 13.59 -43.86 4.27
N LYS A 453 14.30 -43.88 5.41
CA LYS A 453 13.69 -43.76 6.74
C LYS A 453 13.14 -42.36 6.99
N GLY A 454 13.79 -41.33 6.42
CA GLY A 454 13.31 -39.96 6.43
C GLY A 454 11.98 -39.79 5.70
N ILE A 455 11.82 -40.45 4.54
CA ILE A 455 10.56 -40.49 3.77
C ILE A 455 9.44 -41.10 4.63
N GLU A 456 9.70 -42.23 5.29
CA GLU A 456 8.72 -42.88 6.16
C GLU A 456 8.32 -41.98 7.34
N ILE A 457 9.29 -41.33 7.99
CA ILE A 457 9.04 -40.39 9.10
C ILE A 457 8.19 -39.22 8.62
N ARG A 458 8.50 -38.63 7.46
CA ARG A 458 7.72 -37.54 6.87
C ARG A 458 6.25 -37.94 6.69
N GLY A 459 6.01 -39.12 6.13
CA GLY A 459 4.65 -39.66 5.98
C GLY A 459 3.94 -39.90 7.31
N LYS A 460 4.65 -40.35 8.35
CA LYS A 460 4.07 -40.50 9.70
C LYS A 460 3.69 -39.14 10.31
N VAL A 461 4.55 -38.13 10.18
CA VAL A 461 4.28 -36.77 10.69
C VAL A 461 3.09 -36.15 9.97
N GLU A 462 3.04 -36.26 8.64
CA GLU A 462 1.91 -35.77 7.85
C GLU A 462 0.59 -36.44 8.26
N ASN A 463 0.57 -37.77 8.38
CA ASN A 463 -0.61 -38.51 8.81
C ASN A 463 -1.07 -38.12 10.23
N ALA A 464 -0.15 -37.88 11.16
CA ALA A 464 -0.49 -37.39 12.49
C ALA A 464 -1.16 -36.00 12.41
N MET A 465 -0.63 -35.09 11.59
CA MET A 465 -1.21 -33.77 11.37
C MET A 465 -2.57 -33.81 10.67
N LEU A 466 -2.80 -34.78 9.78
CA LEU A 466 -4.10 -35.01 9.14
C LEU A 466 -5.13 -35.50 10.15
N LYS A 467 -4.78 -36.47 11.01
CA LYS A 467 -5.66 -36.97 12.08
C LYS A 467 -6.04 -35.87 13.08
N LEU A 468 -5.09 -34.98 13.39
CA LEU A 468 -5.38 -33.80 14.20
C LEU A 468 -6.41 -32.88 13.52
N GLY A 469 -6.28 -32.69 12.20
CA GLY A 469 -7.27 -32.00 11.37
C GLY A 469 -8.67 -32.62 11.49
N ASP A 470 -8.78 -33.94 11.43
CA ASP A 470 -10.06 -34.66 11.61
C ASP A 470 -10.64 -34.43 13.01
N LYS A 471 -9.81 -34.58 14.05
CA LYS A 471 -10.22 -34.38 15.46
C LYS A 471 -10.85 -33.00 15.64
N TRP A 472 -10.22 -31.95 15.13
CA TRP A 472 -10.72 -30.58 15.27
C TRP A 472 -11.90 -30.26 14.37
N ARG A 473 -11.94 -30.78 13.14
CA ARG A 473 -13.15 -30.67 12.29
C ARG A 473 -14.35 -31.33 12.97
N ALA A 474 -14.21 -32.55 13.47
CA ALA A 474 -15.27 -33.25 14.19
C ALA A 474 -15.76 -32.46 15.42
N LYS A 475 -14.82 -31.96 16.25
CA LYS A 475 -15.14 -31.16 17.44
C LYS A 475 -15.85 -29.85 17.09
N ASP A 476 -15.25 -29.05 16.21
CA ASP A 476 -15.73 -27.69 15.92
C ASP A 476 -17.04 -27.72 15.12
N PHE A 477 -17.20 -28.65 14.17
CA PHE A 477 -18.42 -28.77 13.38
C PHE A 477 -19.58 -29.36 14.19
N ALA A 478 -19.34 -30.35 15.05
CA ALA A 478 -20.36 -30.85 15.97
C ALA A 478 -20.85 -29.74 16.92
N ALA A 479 -19.93 -28.88 17.39
CA ALA A 479 -20.28 -27.75 18.25
C ALA A 479 -21.16 -26.70 17.55
N LEU A 480 -21.22 -26.65 16.21
CA LEU A 480 -22.15 -25.80 15.48
C LEU A 480 -23.59 -26.35 15.49
N GLY A 481 -23.77 -27.67 15.60
CA GLY A 481 -25.07 -28.31 15.43
C GLY A 481 -25.53 -28.33 13.97
N GLU A 482 -26.80 -28.65 13.76
CA GLU A 482 -27.39 -28.86 12.43
C GLU A 482 -28.61 -27.97 12.19
N GLY A 483 -28.99 -27.78 10.92
CA GLY A 483 -30.20 -27.07 10.51
C GLY A 483 -30.42 -25.73 11.22
N LYS A 484 -31.55 -25.62 11.92
CA LYS A 484 -31.96 -24.38 12.63
C LYS A 484 -31.02 -24.00 13.77
N ASP A 485 -30.41 -24.97 14.45
CA ASP A 485 -29.51 -24.69 15.58
C ASP A 485 -28.20 -24.07 15.09
N ARG A 486 -27.67 -24.58 13.97
CA ARG A 486 -26.51 -23.99 13.30
C ARG A 486 -26.81 -22.56 12.85
N LEU A 487 -27.94 -22.36 12.17
CA LEU A 487 -28.36 -21.04 11.69
C LEU A 487 -28.49 -20.04 12.84
N LYS A 488 -29.09 -20.45 13.96
CA LYS A 488 -29.23 -19.61 15.16
C LYS A 488 -27.87 -19.16 15.69
N LYS A 489 -26.89 -20.06 15.83
CA LYS A 489 -25.53 -19.69 16.28
C LYS A 489 -24.83 -18.71 15.34
N ILE A 490 -25.02 -18.89 14.02
CA ILE A 490 -24.49 -17.97 13.02
C ILE A 490 -25.14 -16.59 13.19
N MET A 491 -26.47 -16.52 13.31
CA MET A 491 -27.21 -15.27 13.53
C MET A 491 -26.77 -14.58 14.83
N ASP A 492 -26.65 -15.34 15.93
CA ASP A 492 -26.24 -14.82 17.23
C ASP A 492 -24.82 -14.24 17.15
N ALA A 493 -23.87 -14.95 16.54
CA ALA A 493 -22.50 -14.46 16.37
C ALA A 493 -22.42 -13.23 15.46
N THR A 494 -23.15 -13.24 14.34
CA THR A 494 -23.13 -12.17 13.33
C THR A 494 -23.95 -10.94 13.71
N SER A 495 -24.83 -11.03 14.71
CA SER A 495 -25.55 -9.88 15.29
C SER A 495 -24.63 -8.80 15.84
N ARG A 496 -23.36 -9.13 16.11
CA ARG A 496 -22.32 -8.20 16.56
C ARG A 496 -21.59 -7.49 15.41
N CYS A 497 -21.88 -7.81 14.15
CA CYS A 497 -21.12 -7.32 13.01
C CYS A 497 -21.22 -5.78 12.88
N ILE A 498 -20.07 -5.11 12.80
CA ILE A 498 -19.98 -3.66 12.59
C ILE A 498 -19.89 -3.25 11.11
N LYS A 499 -20.05 -4.20 10.19
CA LYS A 499 -19.99 -3.97 8.74
C LYS A 499 -18.69 -3.25 8.30
N CYS A 500 -17.54 -3.65 8.86
CA CYS A 500 -16.22 -3.11 8.51
C CYS A 500 -15.61 -3.72 7.24
N TYR A 501 -16.29 -4.69 6.61
CA TYR A 501 -15.88 -5.38 5.39
C TYR A 501 -14.53 -6.13 5.42
N GLN A 502 -13.82 -6.19 6.55
CA GLN A 502 -12.54 -6.90 6.67
C GLN A 502 -12.62 -8.39 6.29
N CYS A 503 -13.77 -9.03 6.52
CA CYS A 503 -14.00 -10.43 6.13
C CYS A 503 -14.11 -10.63 4.61
N ILE A 504 -14.32 -9.56 3.84
CA ILE A 504 -14.37 -9.51 2.38
C ILE A 504 -13.00 -9.11 1.85
N GLU A 505 -12.47 -7.97 2.31
CA GLU A 505 -11.24 -7.36 1.79
C GLU A 505 -9.99 -8.24 2.03
N ASN A 506 -9.92 -8.98 3.15
CA ASN A 506 -8.78 -9.89 3.41
C ASN A 506 -9.02 -11.32 2.90
N CYS A 507 -10.11 -11.57 2.17
CA CYS A 507 -10.40 -12.89 1.67
C CYS A 507 -9.70 -13.09 0.32
N PRO A 508 -8.71 -14.01 0.22
CA PRO A 508 -7.89 -14.14 -0.99
C PRO A 508 -8.67 -14.63 -2.21
N ILE A 509 -9.87 -15.17 -2.01
CA ILE A 509 -10.74 -15.71 -3.07
C ILE A 509 -11.95 -14.81 -3.33
N CYS A 510 -12.03 -13.63 -2.70
CA CYS A 510 -13.08 -12.66 -2.95
C CYS A 510 -12.56 -11.55 -3.87
N TYR A 511 -12.88 -11.65 -5.16
CA TYR A 511 -12.37 -10.73 -6.20
C TYR A 511 -13.48 -10.19 -7.11
N CYS A 512 -14.76 -10.32 -6.73
CA CYS A 512 -15.89 -9.83 -7.52
C CYS A 512 -15.73 -8.33 -7.83
N VAL A 513 -15.78 -7.97 -9.13
CA VAL A 513 -15.75 -6.57 -9.60
C VAL A 513 -16.93 -5.78 -9.02
N GLU A 514 -18.11 -6.40 -8.95
CA GLU A 514 -19.28 -5.86 -8.25
C GLU A 514 -19.68 -6.78 -7.09
N CYS A 515 -19.68 -6.26 -5.88
CA CYS A 515 -20.09 -7.02 -4.70
C CYS A 515 -21.56 -6.75 -4.35
N SER A 516 -22.41 -7.79 -4.36
CA SER A 516 -23.81 -7.71 -3.92
C SER A 516 -23.98 -7.15 -2.50
N THR A 517 -23.00 -7.38 -1.61
CA THR A 517 -23.03 -6.83 -0.24
C THR A 517 -22.79 -5.32 -0.15
N LYS A 518 -22.40 -4.67 -1.26
CA LYS A 518 -22.26 -3.22 -1.39
C LYS A 518 -23.51 -2.56 -2.01
N LYS A 519 -24.50 -3.33 -2.47
CA LYS A 519 -25.72 -2.80 -3.09
C LYS A 519 -26.72 -2.33 -2.03
N SER A 520 -27.12 -1.05 -2.09
CA SER A 520 -27.93 -0.38 -1.06
C SER A 520 -29.29 -1.01 -0.80
N TYR A 521 -29.87 -1.70 -1.79
CA TYR A 521 -31.16 -2.39 -1.66
C TYR A 521 -31.05 -3.77 -0.98
N LEU A 522 -29.85 -4.36 -0.90
CA LEU A 522 -29.59 -5.61 -0.14
C LEU A 522 -29.01 -5.31 1.25
N VAL A 523 -28.22 -4.23 1.34
CA VAL A 523 -27.52 -3.83 2.56
C VAL A 523 -27.70 -2.32 2.74
N THR A 524 -28.54 -1.95 3.70
CA THR A 524 -28.85 -0.54 3.98
C THR A 524 -27.57 0.22 4.39
N PRO A 525 -27.25 1.35 3.72
CA PRO A 525 -26.16 2.23 4.15
C PRO A 525 -26.34 2.70 5.60
N GLY A 526 -25.24 2.80 6.36
CA GLY A 526 -25.28 3.25 7.76
C GLY A 526 -25.86 2.28 8.80
N GLN A 527 -26.62 1.24 8.39
CA GLN A 527 -27.20 0.28 9.33
C GLN A 527 -26.14 -0.67 9.92
N VAL A 528 -26.01 -0.68 11.25
CA VAL A 528 -25.15 -1.58 12.02
C VAL A 528 -25.94 -2.11 13.24
N PRO A 529 -25.99 -3.44 13.48
CA PRO A 529 -25.45 -4.49 12.62
C PRO A 529 -26.16 -4.55 11.26
N PRO A 530 -25.50 -5.06 10.20
CA PRO A 530 -26.14 -5.23 8.91
C PRO A 530 -27.34 -6.19 9.02
N PRO A 531 -28.33 -6.10 8.11
CA PRO A 531 -29.31 -7.16 7.96
C PRO A 531 -28.63 -8.51 7.79
N PHE A 532 -29.20 -9.58 8.35
CA PHE A 532 -28.62 -10.92 8.24
C PHE A 532 -28.41 -11.37 6.78
N MET A 533 -29.14 -10.76 5.83
CA MET A 533 -28.93 -10.92 4.39
C MET A 533 -27.49 -10.65 3.95
N PHE A 534 -26.80 -9.68 4.55
CA PHE A 534 -25.37 -9.43 4.30
C PHE A 534 -24.53 -10.68 4.52
N HIS A 535 -24.76 -11.36 5.65
CA HIS A 535 -24.02 -12.56 6.03
C HIS A 535 -24.40 -13.76 5.16
N LEU A 536 -25.68 -13.93 4.86
CA LEU A 536 -26.15 -14.98 3.96
C LEU A 536 -25.56 -14.86 2.55
N ILE A 537 -25.57 -13.65 1.96
CA ILE A 537 -24.91 -13.39 0.67
C ILE A 537 -23.43 -13.73 0.77
N ARG A 538 -22.76 -13.26 1.82
CA ARG A 538 -21.34 -13.49 2.02
C ARG A 538 -21.00 -14.99 2.14
N PHE A 539 -21.79 -15.75 2.87
CA PHE A 539 -21.55 -17.19 3.03
C PHE A 539 -21.83 -17.94 1.73
N ALA A 540 -22.92 -17.63 1.02
CA ALA A 540 -23.26 -18.29 -0.23
C ALA A 540 -22.19 -18.10 -1.33
N HIS A 541 -21.61 -16.91 -1.43
CA HIS A 541 -20.59 -16.61 -2.47
C HIS A 541 -19.22 -17.23 -2.20
N ILE A 542 -18.97 -17.72 -0.99
CA ILE A 542 -17.63 -18.19 -0.57
C ILE A 542 -17.64 -19.64 -0.13
N SER A 543 -18.78 -20.17 0.32
CA SER A 543 -18.84 -21.49 0.94
C SER A 543 -18.30 -22.58 0.04
N ASP A 544 -18.56 -22.57 -1.26
CA ASP A 544 -18.08 -23.61 -2.18
C ASP A 544 -16.59 -23.49 -2.54
N SER A 545 -15.94 -22.38 -2.17
CA SER A 545 -14.56 -22.02 -2.55
C SER A 545 -13.68 -21.79 -1.31
N CYS A 546 -14.25 -21.85 -0.11
CA CYS A 546 -13.57 -21.49 1.14
C CYS A 546 -12.35 -22.40 1.39
N ILE A 547 -11.16 -21.81 1.37
CA ILE A 547 -9.89 -22.51 1.63
C ILE A 547 -9.51 -22.58 3.13
N ASN A 548 -10.41 -22.14 4.03
CA ASN A 548 -10.19 -22.13 5.49
C ASN A 548 -8.87 -21.42 5.92
N CYS A 549 -8.48 -20.35 5.22
CA CYS A 549 -7.23 -19.61 5.52
C CYS A 549 -7.28 -18.81 6.83
N GLY A 550 -8.48 -18.49 7.33
CA GLY A 550 -8.69 -17.84 8.63
C GLY A 550 -8.72 -16.31 8.60
N GLN A 551 -8.36 -15.67 7.48
CA GLN A 551 -8.22 -14.21 7.41
C GLN A 551 -9.52 -13.46 7.76
N CYS A 552 -10.68 -13.99 7.36
CA CYS A 552 -11.98 -13.39 7.67
C CYS A 552 -12.39 -13.48 9.15
N GLU A 553 -11.76 -14.35 9.92
CA GLU A 553 -11.97 -14.54 11.36
C GLU A 553 -10.94 -13.73 12.15
N GLU A 554 -9.66 -13.82 11.78
CA GLU A 554 -8.55 -13.13 12.46
C GLU A 554 -8.61 -11.60 12.32
N HIS A 555 -9.09 -11.08 11.18
CA HIS A 555 -9.27 -9.64 10.96
C HIS A 555 -10.68 -9.14 11.34
N CYS A 556 -11.52 -9.98 11.94
CA CYS A 556 -12.82 -9.53 12.39
C CYS A 556 -12.70 -8.75 13.70
N ALA A 557 -12.96 -7.44 13.66
CA ALA A 557 -12.95 -6.57 14.85
C ALA A 557 -13.93 -6.99 15.96
N MET A 558 -14.85 -7.91 15.67
CA MET A 558 -15.86 -8.42 16.58
C MET A 558 -15.67 -9.89 16.93
N ASP A 559 -14.53 -10.50 16.56
CA ASP A 559 -14.21 -11.91 16.81
C ASP A 559 -15.32 -12.86 16.33
N ILE A 560 -15.91 -12.58 15.16
CA ILE A 560 -16.90 -13.46 14.54
C ILE A 560 -16.15 -14.63 13.89
N PRO A 561 -16.49 -15.89 14.18
CA PRO A 561 -15.79 -17.06 13.66
C PRO A 561 -16.19 -17.37 12.21
N ASN A 562 -15.99 -16.39 11.31
CA ASN A 562 -16.39 -16.47 9.91
C ASN A 562 -15.74 -17.66 9.19
N ALA A 563 -14.48 -17.95 9.49
CA ALA A 563 -13.77 -19.05 8.85
C ALA A 563 -14.35 -20.40 9.28
N LEU A 564 -14.73 -20.56 10.55
CA LEU A 564 -15.45 -21.75 11.01
C LEU A 564 -16.78 -21.94 10.27
N PHE A 565 -17.61 -20.90 10.19
CA PHE A 565 -18.91 -20.98 9.52
C PHE A 565 -18.78 -21.31 8.03
N MET A 566 -17.92 -20.59 7.31
CA MET A 566 -17.71 -20.82 5.87
C MET A 566 -17.10 -22.20 5.61
N HIS A 567 -16.15 -22.65 6.44
CA HIS A 567 -15.51 -23.96 6.25
C HIS A 567 -16.46 -25.12 6.56
N ALA A 568 -17.35 -24.99 7.54
CA ALA A 568 -18.37 -26.02 7.80
C ALA A 568 -19.35 -26.16 6.62
N LEU A 569 -19.79 -25.03 6.06
CA LEU A 569 -20.62 -25.04 4.84
C LEU A 569 -19.85 -25.60 3.64
N GLN A 570 -18.57 -25.25 3.52
CA GLN A 570 -17.70 -25.76 2.46
C GLN A 570 -17.57 -27.28 2.49
N THR A 571 -17.37 -27.86 3.67
CA THR A 571 -17.24 -29.32 3.79
C THR A 571 -18.53 -30.04 3.44
N ASP A 572 -19.69 -29.48 3.81
CA ASP A 572 -20.99 -30.04 3.41
C ASP A 572 -21.14 -29.99 1.88
N LEU A 573 -20.75 -28.89 1.22
CA LEU A 573 -20.78 -28.76 -0.24
C LEU A 573 -19.79 -29.69 -0.93
N GLN A 574 -18.60 -29.88 -0.36
CA GLN A 574 -17.62 -30.84 -0.86
C GLN A 574 -18.16 -32.28 -0.81
N ASP A 575 -18.82 -32.67 0.28
CA ASP A 575 -19.41 -34.00 0.41
C ASP A 575 -20.57 -34.21 -0.58
N MET A 576 -21.33 -33.15 -0.88
CA MET A 576 -22.44 -33.18 -1.82
C MET A 576 -22.00 -33.23 -3.30
N PHE A 577 -21.01 -32.42 -3.67
CA PHE A 577 -20.66 -32.18 -5.08
C PHE A 577 -19.29 -32.74 -5.49
N GLY A 578 -18.52 -33.30 -4.55
CA GLY A 578 -17.19 -33.85 -4.79
C GLY A 578 -16.09 -32.82 -5.06
N HIS A 579 -16.41 -31.52 -5.03
CA HIS A 579 -15.45 -30.44 -5.30
C HIS A 579 -14.60 -30.09 -4.07
N THR A 580 -13.29 -30.08 -4.23
CA THR A 580 -12.31 -29.72 -3.20
C THR A 580 -11.63 -28.38 -3.52
N PRO A 581 -11.96 -27.30 -2.80
CA PRO A 581 -11.37 -25.97 -3.01
C PRO A 581 -9.86 -25.97 -2.80
N GLY A 582 -9.17 -25.26 -3.70
CA GLY A 582 -7.72 -25.16 -3.71
C GLY A 582 -7.01 -26.47 -4.05
N VAL A 583 -7.69 -27.40 -4.72
CA VAL A 583 -7.13 -28.64 -5.28
C VAL A 583 -7.66 -28.84 -6.70
N ASP A 584 -8.97 -28.90 -6.87
CA ASP A 584 -9.58 -29.08 -8.18
C ASP A 584 -9.47 -27.80 -8.99
N MET A 585 -9.23 -27.90 -10.31
CA MET A 585 -9.11 -26.72 -11.19
C MET A 585 -10.42 -26.37 -11.92
N GLU A 586 -11.45 -27.18 -11.76
CA GLU A 586 -12.79 -26.88 -12.26
C GLU A 586 -13.49 -25.83 -11.38
N LEU A 587 -14.43 -25.09 -11.96
CA LEU A 587 -15.25 -24.14 -11.20
C LEU A 587 -16.24 -24.90 -10.31
N PRO A 588 -16.39 -24.52 -9.03
CA PRO A 588 -17.42 -25.11 -8.18
C PRO A 588 -18.82 -24.69 -8.65
N VAL A 589 -19.83 -25.47 -8.24
CA VAL A 589 -21.22 -25.34 -8.72
C VAL A 589 -21.79 -23.94 -8.51
N LEU A 590 -21.54 -23.27 -7.39
CA LEU A 590 -22.11 -21.92 -7.17
C LEU A 590 -21.35 -20.85 -7.96
N ALA A 591 -20.08 -21.08 -8.32
CA ALA A 591 -19.35 -20.19 -9.22
C ALA A 591 -19.91 -20.20 -10.65
N LEU A 592 -20.47 -21.31 -11.14
CA LEU A 592 -21.13 -21.38 -12.45
C LEU A 592 -22.32 -20.41 -12.57
N VAL A 593 -23.00 -20.13 -11.45
CA VAL A 593 -24.12 -19.17 -11.36
C VAL A 593 -23.66 -17.74 -11.67
N GLU A 594 -22.40 -17.43 -11.40
CA GLU A 594 -21.83 -16.09 -11.55
C GLU A 594 -21.11 -15.89 -12.88
N GLU A 595 -20.93 -16.94 -13.68
CA GLU A 595 -20.31 -16.86 -15.00
C GLU A 595 -21.12 -15.98 -15.96
N GLN A 596 -20.44 -15.08 -16.67
CA GLN A 596 -21.09 -14.13 -17.57
C GLN A 596 -21.90 -14.82 -18.67
N THR A 597 -21.39 -15.95 -19.17
CA THR A 597 -22.06 -16.77 -20.17
C THR A 597 -23.35 -17.38 -19.64
N GLU A 598 -23.38 -17.81 -18.37
CA GLU A 598 -24.57 -18.41 -17.77
C GLU A 598 -25.60 -17.34 -17.40
N ARG A 599 -25.17 -16.20 -16.86
CA ARG A 599 -26.07 -15.06 -16.64
C ARG A 599 -26.70 -14.56 -17.94
N LYS A 600 -25.94 -14.57 -19.02
CA LYS A 600 -26.44 -14.25 -20.36
C LYS A 600 -27.47 -15.29 -20.82
N ARG A 601 -27.21 -16.61 -20.67
CA ARG A 601 -28.18 -17.67 -20.99
C ARG A 601 -29.48 -17.53 -20.18
N LEU A 602 -29.41 -17.33 -18.86
CA LEU A 602 -30.59 -17.16 -18.01
C LEU A 602 -31.42 -15.95 -18.45
N SER A 603 -30.76 -14.83 -18.76
CA SER A 603 -31.40 -13.63 -19.33
C SER A 603 -32.05 -13.91 -20.69
N ASP A 604 -31.36 -14.62 -21.59
CA ASP A 604 -31.83 -14.90 -22.95
C ASP A 604 -32.97 -15.94 -22.99
N THR A 605 -33.00 -16.86 -22.03
CA THR A 605 -34.00 -17.94 -21.94
C THR A 605 -35.18 -17.60 -21.03
N GLY A 606 -35.08 -16.53 -20.22
CA GLY A 606 -36.05 -16.19 -19.19
C GLY A 606 -36.16 -17.26 -18.08
N SER A 607 -35.18 -18.17 -17.99
CA SER A 607 -35.12 -19.22 -16.98
C SER A 607 -34.47 -18.68 -15.71
N ASP A 608 -35.03 -19.03 -14.56
CA ASP A 608 -34.46 -18.80 -13.22
C ASP A 608 -33.69 -20.01 -12.67
N GLN A 609 -33.63 -21.10 -13.45
CA GLN A 609 -32.94 -22.33 -13.08
C GLN A 609 -31.54 -22.36 -13.69
N ILE A 610 -30.53 -22.25 -12.81
CA ILE A 610 -29.13 -22.53 -13.15
C ILE A 610 -29.04 -24.03 -13.36
N PHE A 611 -28.99 -24.49 -14.62
CA PHE A 611 -28.86 -25.89 -15.08
C PHE A 611 -29.69 -26.97 -14.32
N ASN A 612 -29.89 -28.14 -14.90
CA ASN A 612 -30.36 -29.31 -14.13
C ASN A 612 -29.22 -29.83 -13.23
N ILE A 613 -28.64 -29.00 -12.33
CA ILE A 613 -27.49 -29.38 -11.49
C ILE A 613 -27.85 -30.38 -10.38
N PHE A 614 -29.14 -30.63 -10.21
CA PHE A 614 -29.68 -31.58 -9.22
C PHE A 614 -30.38 -32.79 -9.86
N GLU A 615 -30.33 -32.94 -11.19
CA GLU A 615 -30.51 -34.26 -11.85
C GLU A 615 -29.19 -35.00 -11.88
#